data_AF-A0AAW2AIS6-F1
#
_entry.id   AF-A0AAW2AIS6-F1
#
_cell.length_a   1.000
_cell.length_b   1.000
_cell.length_c   1.000
_cell.angle_alpha   90.00
_cell.angle_beta   90.00
_cell.angle_gamma   90.00
#
_symmetry.space_group_name_H-M   'P 1'
#
loop_
_entity.id
_entity.type
_entity.pdbx_description
1 polymer ?
#
loop_
_entity_poly.entity_id
_entity_poly.type
_entity_poly.pdbx_seq_one_letter_code
_entity_poly.pdbx_strand_id
1 'polypeptide(L)'
;MKWGWVLLVVLLSFAFLCWSEKGLEFPEYDGKDRVHQLTSKNYKSVMKKYDVMVIYYHKPVGEDRMSRKQFEVEELALELLTSPAALTYQLAAQVLDDFEDEDVGFGLVDSKKDRAFAKKLGLLEVDSIYVFADDEIIEYDGELAAGTLLEFLYDVIEEPVEIISNDRELKGFHNIEEDIKLMGYFKSEKSSHFIEYDDAAEEFHPFIKFFATFEPKIAKKLNLQMNEVDFYEPFMSKPVTIPGKPYMEEDIISYIEEHDRPTLRKLEPHSMYEIWEDDINGQHIVAFAEESDPDGYEFLEILKEVAQQNTENPDLSIIWIDPDDFPLMVPYWEKTFGIDLSSPQIGVVDVEDVRT
;
A
#
# COMPACT_ATOMS: atom_id res chain seq x y z
N MET A 1 23.92 32.37 57.18
CA MET A 1 24.13 31.08 56.47
C MET A 1 22.81 30.32 56.47
N LYS A 2 22.06 30.26 55.34
CA LYS A 2 20.96 29.29 55.09
C LYS A 2 20.24 29.52 53.74
N TRP A 3 20.41 30.67 53.09
CA TRP A 3 19.74 30.95 51.80
C TRP A 3 20.42 30.28 50.59
N GLY A 4 21.74 30.10 50.61
CA GLY A 4 22.45 29.42 49.50
C GLY A 4 22.02 27.98 49.28
N TRP A 5 21.64 27.27 50.35
CA TRP A 5 21.15 25.88 50.27
C TRP A 5 19.73 25.80 49.70
N VAL A 6 18.88 26.78 50.00
CA VAL A 6 17.52 26.85 49.44
C VAL A 6 17.59 27.14 47.94
N LEU A 7 18.47 28.06 47.52
CA LEU A 7 18.71 28.35 46.10
C LEU A 7 19.25 27.14 45.32
N LEU A 8 20.14 26.36 45.95
CA LEU A 8 20.69 25.15 45.35
C LEU A 8 19.65 24.03 45.21
N VAL A 9 18.76 23.87 46.20
CA VAL A 9 17.64 22.92 46.14
C VAL A 9 16.62 23.34 45.08
N VAL A 10 16.30 24.64 44.97
CA VAL A 10 15.41 25.15 43.92
C VAL A 10 16.02 24.95 42.52
N LEU A 11 17.31 25.24 42.34
CA LEU A 11 18.02 24.99 41.08
C LEU A 11 18.10 23.51 40.72
N LEU A 12 18.31 22.62 41.70
CA LEU A 12 18.30 21.16 41.49
C LEU A 12 16.89 20.64 41.15
N SER A 13 15.83 21.19 41.75
CA SER A 13 14.45 20.83 41.38
C SER A 13 14.07 21.32 39.98
N PHE A 14 14.57 22.48 39.53
CA PHE A 14 14.39 22.93 38.15
C PHE A 14 15.27 22.14 37.15
N ALA A 15 16.45 21.66 37.56
CA ALA A 15 17.28 20.78 36.73
C ALA A 15 16.65 19.39 36.55
N PHE A 16 15.92 18.89 37.56
CA PHE A 16 15.13 17.66 37.44
C PHE A 16 13.89 17.81 36.53
N LEU A 17 13.32 19.03 36.47
CA LEU A 17 12.24 19.37 35.53
C LEU A 17 12.75 19.67 34.10
N CYS A 18 14.08 19.64 33.88
CA CYS A 18 14.71 19.89 32.59
C CYS A 18 15.28 18.61 31.96
N TRP A 19 14.99 17.43 32.53
CA TRP A 19 14.97 16.23 31.72
C TRP A 19 13.78 16.37 30.77
N SER A 20 14.09 16.79 29.54
CA SER A 20 13.22 16.55 28.41
C SER A 20 12.81 15.08 28.47
N GLU A 21 11.53 14.84 28.74
CA GLU A 21 10.89 13.63 28.25
C GLU A 21 11.24 13.58 26.76
N LYS A 22 11.80 12.46 26.29
CA LYS A 22 12.12 12.30 24.87
C LYS A 22 10.84 12.63 24.09
N GLY A 23 10.93 13.65 23.24
CA GLY A 23 9.78 14.15 22.49
C GLY A 23 9.51 13.28 21.27
N LEU A 24 8.76 13.85 20.32
CA LEU A 24 8.62 13.27 18.98
C LEU A 24 10.00 13.29 18.29
N GLU A 25 10.67 12.15 18.27
CA GLU A 25 11.91 11.92 17.53
C GLU A 25 11.57 10.99 16.36
N PHE A 26 11.81 11.46 15.13
CA PHE A 26 11.68 10.61 13.95
C PHE A 26 12.88 9.65 13.89
N PRO A 27 12.67 8.38 13.50
CA PRO A 27 13.77 7.44 13.34
C PRO A 27 14.72 7.93 12.25
N GLU A 28 15.98 8.15 12.62
CA GLU A 28 17.07 8.32 11.67
C GLU A 28 17.74 6.97 11.43
N TYR A 29 18.20 6.72 10.20
CA TYR A 29 18.93 5.50 9.90
C TYR A 29 20.17 5.38 10.79
N ASP A 30 20.24 4.30 11.57
CA ASP A 30 21.26 4.09 12.60
C ASP A 30 22.61 3.57 12.06
N GLY A 31 22.71 3.40 10.74
CA GLY A 31 23.92 2.96 10.05
C GLY A 31 24.16 1.45 10.07
N LYS A 32 23.25 0.64 10.63
CA LYS A 32 23.37 -0.82 10.60
C LYS A 32 22.73 -1.39 9.34
N ASP A 33 23.50 -2.23 8.65
CA ASP A 33 23.02 -2.98 7.49
C ASP A 33 22.09 -4.12 7.93
N ARG A 34 20.79 -3.98 7.62
CA ARG A 34 19.75 -4.98 7.91
C ARG A 34 19.30 -5.77 6.68
N VAL A 35 19.71 -5.32 5.49
CA VAL A 35 19.19 -5.83 4.23
C VAL A 35 20.07 -6.97 3.71
N HIS A 36 19.47 -8.11 3.40
CA HIS A 36 20.17 -9.31 2.94
C HIS A 36 20.48 -9.25 1.44
N GLN A 37 21.72 -9.54 1.07
CA GLN A 37 22.06 -9.83 -0.32
C GLN A 37 21.64 -11.28 -0.66
N LEU A 38 20.54 -11.44 -1.39
CA LEU A 38 19.97 -12.73 -1.70
C LEU A 38 20.60 -13.33 -2.97
N THR A 39 21.01 -14.58 -2.86
CA THR A 39 21.63 -15.35 -3.93
C THR A 39 21.05 -16.76 -3.95
N SER A 40 21.28 -17.47 -5.05
CA SER A 40 20.94 -18.89 -5.17
C SER A 40 21.45 -19.79 -4.02
N LYS A 41 22.47 -19.35 -3.25
CA LYS A 41 23.09 -20.13 -2.17
C LYS A 41 22.44 -19.92 -0.80
N ASN A 42 21.98 -18.72 -0.47
CA ASN A 42 21.53 -18.36 0.88
C ASN A 42 20.02 -18.15 0.99
N TYR A 43 19.30 -17.90 -0.11
CA TYR A 43 17.91 -17.45 -0.06
C TYR A 43 17.01 -18.32 0.84
N LYS A 44 17.05 -19.65 0.69
CA LYS A 44 16.23 -20.57 1.51
C LYS A 44 16.48 -20.43 3.00
N SER A 45 17.74 -20.21 3.39
CA SER A 45 18.13 -20.08 4.79
C SER A 45 17.84 -18.71 5.37
N VAL A 46 17.70 -17.69 4.51
CA VAL A 46 17.36 -16.32 4.90
C VAL A 46 15.85 -16.19 4.98
N MET A 47 15.12 -16.53 3.91
CA MET A 47 13.65 -16.45 3.87
C MET A 47 12.99 -17.22 5.00
N LYS A 48 13.49 -18.40 5.39
CA LYS A 48 12.94 -19.19 6.50
C LYS A 48 13.01 -18.50 7.89
N LYS A 49 13.75 -17.41 8.03
CA LYS A 49 13.90 -16.70 9.31
C LYS A 49 12.82 -15.64 9.54
N TYR A 50 12.07 -15.31 8.50
CA TYR A 50 11.17 -14.18 8.46
C TYR A 50 9.81 -14.71 8.03
N ASP A 51 8.76 -14.20 8.64
CA ASP A 51 7.39 -14.50 8.29
C ASP A 51 7.01 -13.75 7.00
N VAL A 52 7.45 -12.49 6.90
CA VAL A 52 7.36 -11.66 5.68
C VAL A 52 8.75 -11.36 5.13
N MET A 53 8.98 -11.59 3.83
CA MET A 53 10.23 -11.22 3.16
C MET A 53 9.97 -10.24 2.01
N VAL A 54 10.45 -9.01 2.18
CA VAL A 54 10.43 -7.96 1.15
C VAL A 54 11.70 -8.09 0.31
N ILE A 55 11.56 -8.17 -1.01
CA ILE A 55 12.67 -8.30 -1.96
C ILE A 55 12.62 -7.18 -3.00
N TYR A 56 13.67 -6.37 -3.06
CA TYR A 56 13.86 -5.42 -4.16
C TYR A 56 14.70 -6.05 -5.28
N TYR A 57 14.09 -6.21 -6.45
CA TYR A 57 14.69 -6.83 -7.63
C TYR A 57 15.31 -5.77 -8.55
N HIS A 58 16.59 -5.49 -8.38
CA HIS A 58 17.19 -4.26 -8.90
C HIS A 58 18.02 -4.44 -10.17
N LYS A 59 18.25 -3.33 -10.88
CA LYS A 59 19.17 -3.25 -12.03
C LYS A 59 20.62 -3.58 -11.62
N PRO A 60 21.45 -4.13 -12.52
CA PRO A 60 22.81 -4.50 -12.18
C PRO A 60 23.66 -3.26 -11.94
N VAL A 61 24.40 -3.25 -10.83
CA VAL A 61 25.28 -2.12 -10.51
C VAL A 61 26.66 -2.33 -11.15
N GLY A 62 27.09 -1.36 -11.98
CA GLY A 62 28.48 -1.20 -12.47
C GLY A 62 28.79 -1.71 -13.90
N GLU A 63 28.41 -0.96 -14.94
CA GLU A 63 28.78 -1.27 -16.34
C GLU A 63 29.61 -0.22 -17.11
N ASP A 64 30.01 0.91 -16.53
CA ASP A 64 30.96 1.77 -17.25
C ASP A 64 32.41 1.25 -17.14
N ARG A 65 33.05 1.03 -18.28
CA ARG A 65 34.41 0.46 -18.38
C ARG A 65 35.49 1.43 -17.91
N MET A 66 35.15 2.71 -17.70
CA MET A 66 36.05 3.80 -17.34
C MET A 66 36.32 3.94 -15.83
N SER A 67 35.50 3.32 -14.98
CA SER A 67 35.54 3.48 -13.52
C SER A 67 36.54 2.52 -12.82
N ARG A 68 37.01 1.49 -13.52
CA ARG A 68 37.86 0.39 -12.99
C ARG A 68 39.24 0.73 -12.37
N LYS A 69 39.58 2.00 -12.10
CA LYS A 69 40.82 2.35 -11.38
C LYS A 69 40.62 2.42 -9.86
N GLN A 70 40.74 1.24 -9.25
CA GLN A 70 41.49 1.03 -7.99
C GLN A 70 40.97 1.70 -6.71
N PHE A 71 39.71 2.17 -6.67
CA PHE A 71 39.08 2.72 -5.45
C PHE A 71 37.58 2.36 -5.29
N GLU A 72 37.10 1.27 -5.89
CA GLU A 72 35.68 1.11 -6.22
C GLU A 72 35.04 -0.20 -5.71
N VAL A 73 35.35 -0.64 -4.49
CA VAL A 73 34.59 -1.75 -3.84
C VAL A 73 33.86 -1.25 -2.59
N GLU A 74 34.40 -0.25 -1.90
CA GLU A 74 33.67 0.44 -0.82
C GLU A 74 32.68 1.49 -1.38
N GLU A 75 33.03 2.23 -2.44
CA GLU A 75 32.17 3.29 -2.99
C GLU A 75 30.94 2.75 -3.75
N LEU A 76 31.02 1.54 -4.31
CA LEU A 76 29.93 0.86 -5.05
C LEU A 76 28.94 0.12 -4.15
N ALA A 77 29.42 -0.44 -3.03
CA ALA A 77 28.54 -0.88 -1.95
C ALA A 77 27.88 0.33 -1.29
N LEU A 78 28.61 1.46 -1.15
CA LEU A 78 28.02 2.74 -0.79
C LEU A 78 26.97 3.16 -1.81
N GLU A 79 27.20 3.15 -3.12
CA GLU A 79 26.23 3.60 -4.13
C GLU A 79 24.90 2.83 -4.08
N LEU A 80 24.98 1.53 -3.78
CA LEU A 80 23.83 0.64 -3.54
C LEU A 80 23.24 0.78 -2.12
N LEU A 81 23.95 1.37 -1.17
CA LEU A 81 23.48 1.72 0.19
C LEU A 81 23.08 3.22 0.31
N THR A 82 23.41 4.04 -0.69
CA THR A 82 23.21 5.50 -0.74
C THR A 82 22.29 5.92 -1.86
N SER A 83 21.80 4.99 -2.69
CA SER A 83 20.68 5.31 -3.56
C SER A 83 19.50 5.69 -2.64
N PRO A 84 18.71 6.72 -2.98
CA PRO A 84 17.54 7.10 -2.18
C PRO A 84 16.61 5.91 -1.90
N ALA A 85 16.50 4.99 -2.87
CA ALA A 85 15.79 3.72 -2.76
C ALA A 85 16.36 2.79 -1.67
N ALA A 86 17.68 2.60 -1.63
CA ALA A 86 18.29 1.71 -0.64
C ALA A 86 18.28 2.29 0.77
N LEU A 87 18.42 3.61 0.91
CA LEU A 87 18.27 4.27 2.21
C LEU A 87 16.83 4.16 2.71
N THR A 88 15.85 4.33 1.82
CA THR A 88 14.42 4.09 2.08
C THR A 88 14.19 2.66 2.57
N TYR A 89 14.76 1.68 1.87
CA TYR A 89 14.64 0.27 2.19
C TYR A 89 15.30 -0.11 3.53
N GLN A 90 16.46 0.46 3.84
CA GLN A 90 17.15 0.26 5.13
C GLN A 90 16.41 0.93 6.29
N LEU A 91 15.77 2.08 6.04
CA LEU A 91 14.95 2.76 7.04
C LEU A 91 13.69 1.93 7.34
N ALA A 92 13.01 1.41 6.32
CA ALA A 92 11.89 0.51 6.49
C ALA A 92 12.30 -0.74 7.28
N ALA A 93 13.43 -1.36 6.92
CA ALA A 93 13.99 -2.49 7.65
C ALA A 93 14.31 -2.14 9.12
N GLN A 94 14.79 -0.93 9.41
CA GLN A 94 15.05 -0.50 10.79
C GLN A 94 13.76 -0.32 11.60
N VAL A 95 12.71 0.24 11.00
CA VAL A 95 11.44 0.47 11.70
C VAL A 95 10.75 -0.86 11.99
N LEU A 96 10.79 -1.81 11.06
CA LEU A 96 10.16 -3.13 11.24
C LEU A 96 11.01 -4.12 12.06
N ASP A 97 12.31 -3.88 12.25
CA ASP A 97 13.18 -4.69 13.14
C ASP A 97 12.73 -4.63 14.61
N ASP A 98 12.03 -3.56 15.00
CA ASP A 98 11.44 -3.39 16.34
C ASP A 98 9.95 -3.79 16.39
N PHE A 99 9.38 -4.31 15.30
CA PHE A 99 7.99 -4.76 15.24
C PHE A 99 7.87 -6.13 15.91
N GLU A 100 7.05 -6.24 16.96
CA GLU A 100 6.98 -7.46 17.80
C GLU A 100 6.04 -8.53 17.25
N ASP A 101 5.13 -8.18 16.33
CA ASP A 101 4.06 -9.07 15.89
C ASP A 101 4.53 -10.07 14.81
N GLU A 102 5.34 -9.63 13.83
CA GLU A 102 5.87 -10.48 12.74
C GLU A 102 7.35 -10.20 12.43
N ASP A 103 8.13 -11.25 12.12
CA ASP A 103 9.54 -11.10 11.73
C ASP A 103 9.65 -10.68 10.25
N VAL A 104 9.83 -9.38 9.97
CA VAL A 104 9.95 -8.85 8.61
C VAL A 104 11.41 -8.78 8.14
N GLY A 105 11.72 -9.46 7.04
CA GLY A 105 13.03 -9.49 6.40
C GLY A 105 13.09 -8.65 5.13
N PHE A 106 14.23 -8.00 4.90
CA PHE A 106 14.48 -7.23 3.68
C PHE A 106 15.63 -7.83 2.88
N GLY A 107 15.47 -7.97 1.57
CA GLY A 107 16.45 -8.57 0.67
C GLY A 107 16.64 -7.82 -0.65
N LEU A 108 17.81 -8.02 -1.27
CA LEU A 108 18.18 -7.48 -2.58
C LEU A 108 18.52 -8.61 -3.54
N VAL A 109 18.04 -8.52 -4.78
CA VAL A 109 18.36 -9.47 -5.85
C VAL A 109 18.82 -8.73 -7.11
N ASP A 110 20.00 -9.08 -7.61
CA ASP A 110 20.59 -8.48 -8.83
C ASP A 110 20.08 -9.19 -10.09
N SER A 111 19.42 -8.42 -10.97
CA SER A 111 18.84 -8.90 -12.25
C SER A 111 19.80 -9.57 -13.22
N LYS A 112 21.10 -9.32 -13.12
CA LYS A 112 22.11 -9.93 -14.00
C LYS A 112 22.87 -11.05 -13.32
N LYS A 113 23.33 -10.85 -12.07
CA LYS A 113 24.10 -11.87 -11.35
C LYS A 113 23.24 -13.08 -10.98
N ASP A 114 21.97 -12.84 -10.66
CA ASP A 114 21.09 -13.84 -10.09
C ASP A 114 19.85 -14.11 -10.95
N ARG A 115 19.89 -13.79 -12.26
CA ARG A 115 18.76 -13.93 -13.21
C ARG A 115 18.02 -15.28 -13.15
N ALA A 116 18.75 -16.38 -13.11
CA ALA A 116 18.14 -17.72 -13.08
C ALA A 116 17.45 -18.02 -11.75
N PHE A 117 17.91 -17.38 -10.68
CA PHE A 117 17.33 -17.45 -9.34
C PHE A 117 16.13 -16.51 -9.20
N ALA A 118 16.24 -15.26 -9.68
CA ALA A 118 15.14 -14.30 -9.73
C ALA A 118 13.92 -14.90 -10.45
N LYS A 119 14.12 -15.48 -11.65
CA LYS A 119 13.07 -16.17 -12.38
C LYS A 119 12.47 -17.36 -11.63
N LYS A 120 13.24 -18.02 -10.75
CA LYS A 120 12.74 -19.14 -9.94
C LYS A 120 11.89 -18.65 -8.77
N LEU A 121 12.16 -17.46 -8.26
CA LEU A 121 11.38 -16.81 -7.21
C LEU A 121 10.13 -16.09 -7.73
N GLY A 122 9.91 -16.05 -9.05
CA GLY A 122 8.79 -15.29 -9.61
C GLY A 122 9.07 -13.80 -9.78
N LEU A 123 10.31 -13.34 -9.62
CA LEU A 123 10.66 -11.92 -9.84
C LEU A 123 10.76 -11.66 -11.35
N LEU A 124 9.77 -10.98 -11.90
CA LEU A 124 9.61 -10.76 -13.34
C LEU A 124 10.14 -9.38 -13.76
N GLU A 125 9.76 -8.34 -13.02
CA GLU A 125 10.00 -6.95 -13.36
C GLU A 125 11.19 -6.36 -12.60
N VAL A 126 12.16 -5.88 -13.37
CA VAL A 126 13.36 -5.25 -12.81
C VAL A 126 12.99 -3.85 -12.37
N ASP A 127 13.52 -3.43 -11.22
CA ASP A 127 13.18 -2.21 -10.47
C ASP A 127 11.91 -2.31 -9.61
N SER A 128 11.34 -3.50 -9.44
CA SER A 128 10.14 -3.73 -8.61
C SER A 128 10.46 -4.33 -7.23
N ILE A 129 9.53 -4.15 -6.30
CA ILE A 129 9.54 -4.76 -4.97
C ILE A 129 8.54 -5.92 -4.95
N TYR A 130 8.96 -7.05 -4.39
CA TYR A 130 8.12 -8.24 -4.19
C TYR A 130 8.05 -8.57 -2.71
N VAL A 131 6.85 -8.73 -2.16
CA VAL A 131 6.62 -9.13 -0.79
C VAL A 131 6.19 -10.59 -0.77
N PHE A 132 6.93 -11.41 -0.05
CA PHE A 132 6.58 -12.80 0.21
C PHE A 132 5.97 -12.86 1.60
N ALA A 133 4.70 -13.17 1.70
CA ALA A 133 3.97 -13.36 2.95
C ALA A 133 3.24 -14.70 2.84
N ASP A 134 3.44 -15.58 3.82
CA ASP A 134 2.94 -16.96 3.79
C ASP A 134 3.29 -17.71 2.49
N ASP A 135 2.30 -18.14 1.70
CA ASP A 135 2.48 -18.80 0.41
C ASP A 135 2.27 -17.82 -0.79
N GLU A 136 1.99 -16.54 -0.52
CA GLU A 136 1.69 -15.51 -1.50
C GLU A 136 2.90 -14.66 -1.91
N ILE A 137 2.85 -14.16 -3.16
CA ILE A 137 3.85 -13.24 -3.72
C ILE A 137 3.13 -12.00 -4.23
N ILE A 138 3.26 -10.92 -3.48
CA ILE A 138 2.64 -9.63 -3.77
C ILE A 138 3.66 -8.75 -4.50
N GLU A 139 3.30 -8.24 -5.67
CA GLU A 139 4.10 -7.25 -6.39
C GLU A 139 3.69 -5.84 -5.93
N TYR A 140 4.64 -5.09 -5.37
CA TYR A 140 4.41 -3.70 -4.97
C TYR A 140 4.71 -2.78 -6.14
N ASP A 141 3.65 -2.17 -6.68
CA ASP A 141 3.71 -1.24 -7.80
C ASP A 141 3.28 0.19 -7.39
N GLY A 142 3.84 0.63 -6.27
CA GLY A 142 3.61 1.95 -5.68
C GLY A 142 4.85 2.85 -5.65
N GLU A 143 4.69 4.02 -5.06
CA GLU A 143 5.75 5.00 -4.86
C GLU A 143 6.90 4.40 -4.03
N LEU A 144 8.13 4.60 -4.50
CA LEU A 144 9.32 4.16 -3.79
C LEU A 144 9.72 5.14 -2.67
N ALA A 145 8.84 5.30 -1.69
CA ALA A 145 9.01 6.14 -0.51
C ALA A 145 8.89 5.31 0.78
N ALA A 146 9.69 5.65 1.80
CA ALA A 146 9.76 4.85 3.03
C ALA A 146 8.44 4.83 3.82
N GLY A 147 7.73 5.96 3.85
CA GLY A 147 6.41 6.06 4.50
C GLY A 147 5.41 5.14 3.82
N THR A 148 5.22 5.32 2.52
CA THR A 148 4.30 4.53 1.69
C THR A 148 4.59 3.03 1.75
N LEU A 149 5.86 2.63 1.62
CA LEU A 149 6.24 1.23 1.72
C LEU A 149 5.99 0.65 3.13
N LEU A 150 6.24 1.42 4.18
CA LEU A 150 5.95 0.97 5.56
C LEU A 150 4.46 0.80 5.80
N GLU A 151 3.65 1.78 5.37
CA GLU A 151 2.18 1.71 5.43
C GLU A 151 1.67 0.46 4.70
N PHE A 152 2.13 0.24 3.47
CA PHE A 152 1.80 -0.97 2.71
C PHE A 152 2.20 -2.26 3.45
N LEU A 153 3.41 -2.31 4.02
CA LEU A 153 3.86 -3.49 4.75
C LEU A 153 3.10 -3.72 6.06
N TYR A 154 2.63 -2.67 6.74
CA TYR A 154 1.74 -2.83 7.88
C TYR A 154 0.43 -3.50 7.45
N ASP A 155 -0.15 -3.07 6.33
CA ASP A 155 -1.35 -3.71 5.79
C ASP A 155 -1.10 -5.17 5.40
N VAL A 156 0.04 -5.50 4.79
CA VAL A 156 0.40 -6.91 4.45
C VAL A 156 0.47 -7.79 5.70
N ILE A 157 0.93 -7.26 6.83
CA ILE A 157 1.11 -8.02 8.08
C ILE A 157 -0.23 -8.23 8.81
N GLU A 158 -1.25 -7.42 8.54
CA GLU A 158 -2.57 -7.62 9.11
C GLU A 158 -3.27 -8.86 8.54
N GLU A 159 -4.26 -9.39 9.28
CA GLU A 159 -5.07 -10.52 8.79
C GLU A 159 -5.87 -10.09 7.54
N PRO A 160 -6.01 -10.97 6.53
CA PRO A 160 -6.65 -10.62 5.26
C PRO A 160 -8.15 -10.31 5.41
N VAL A 161 -8.80 -10.79 6.47
CA VAL A 161 -10.22 -10.56 6.75
C VAL A 161 -10.46 -9.88 8.11
N GLU A 162 -10.94 -8.64 8.12
CA GLU A 162 -11.30 -7.94 9.35
C GLU A 162 -12.69 -8.37 9.88
N ILE A 163 -12.75 -8.79 11.16
CA ILE A 163 -14.00 -9.23 11.80
C ILE A 163 -14.76 -8.08 12.46
N ILE A 164 -15.93 -7.75 11.93
CA ILE A 164 -16.83 -6.74 12.50
C ILE A 164 -17.82 -7.38 13.49
N SER A 165 -17.63 -7.02 14.75
CA SER A 165 -18.38 -7.53 15.90
C SER A 165 -19.35 -6.50 16.50
N ASN A 166 -19.15 -5.21 16.24
CA ASN A 166 -19.91 -4.14 16.89
C ASN A 166 -20.18 -2.90 16.02
N ASP A 167 -21.00 -2.00 16.56
CA ASP A 167 -21.49 -0.82 15.84
C ASP A 167 -20.41 0.23 15.54
N ARG A 168 -19.30 0.22 16.30
CA ARG A 168 -18.19 1.15 16.06
C ARG A 168 -17.36 0.68 14.87
N GLU A 169 -17.02 -0.61 14.83
CA GLU A 169 -16.35 -1.24 13.69
C GLU A 169 -17.20 -1.13 12.42
N LEU A 170 -18.51 -1.41 12.51
CA LEU A 170 -19.43 -1.22 11.38
C LEU A 170 -19.45 0.23 10.85
N LYS A 171 -19.26 1.22 11.73
CA LYS A 171 -19.14 2.61 11.30
C LYS A 171 -17.80 2.85 10.57
N GLY A 172 -16.71 2.26 11.05
CA GLY A 172 -15.41 2.28 10.37
C GLY A 172 -15.53 1.71 8.96
N PHE A 173 -16.12 0.52 8.84
CA PHE A 173 -16.43 -0.10 7.54
C PHE A 173 -17.17 0.84 6.58
N HIS A 174 -18.20 1.54 7.04
CA HIS A 174 -18.95 2.47 6.17
C HIS A 174 -18.17 3.73 5.76
N ASN A 175 -17.11 4.11 6.46
CA ASN A 175 -16.32 5.28 6.13
C ASN A 175 -15.27 5.03 5.03
N ILE A 176 -14.98 3.77 4.72
CA ILE A 176 -14.06 3.41 3.63
C ILE A 176 -14.83 3.58 2.31
N GLU A 177 -14.58 4.65 1.56
CA GLU A 177 -15.27 4.89 0.28
C GLU A 177 -14.36 4.69 -0.93
N GLU A 178 -13.05 4.71 -0.72
CA GLU A 178 -12.04 4.80 -1.79
C GLU A 178 -11.60 3.41 -2.29
N ASP A 179 -11.65 2.41 -1.41
CA ASP A 179 -11.23 1.03 -1.69
C ASP A 179 -12.39 0.12 -2.11
N ILE A 180 -12.07 -0.84 -2.97
CA ILE A 180 -12.93 -2.02 -3.15
C ILE A 180 -12.96 -2.77 -1.82
N LYS A 181 -14.16 -3.12 -1.36
CA LYS A 181 -14.31 -3.92 -0.14
C LYS A 181 -15.44 -4.93 -0.23
N LEU A 182 -15.26 -6.04 0.47
CA LEU A 182 -16.25 -7.11 0.56
C LEU A 182 -16.75 -7.26 2.00
N MET A 183 -18.00 -7.65 2.16
CA MET A 183 -18.59 -7.96 3.46
C MET A 183 -19.34 -9.28 3.42
N GLY A 184 -18.83 -10.28 4.14
CA GLY A 184 -19.47 -11.58 4.31
C GLY A 184 -20.20 -11.74 5.65
N TYR A 185 -21.36 -12.41 5.65
CA TYR A 185 -22.00 -12.87 6.89
C TYR A 185 -21.91 -14.39 7.02
N PHE A 186 -21.17 -14.87 8.01
CA PHE A 186 -20.95 -16.30 8.22
C PHE A 186 -21.37 -16.75 9.61
N LYS A 187 -21.36 -18.07 9.81
CA LYS A 187 -21.76 -18.67 11.09
C LYS A 187 -20.69 -18.49 12.18
N SER A 188 -19.42 -18.58 11.79
CA SER A 188 -18.22 -18.52 12.64
C SER A 188 -16.98 -18.70 11.76
N GLU A 189 -15.80 -18.37 12.28
CA GLU A 189 -14.48 -18.67 11.68
C GLU A 189 -14.34 -20.14 11.21
N LYS A 190 -14.94 -21.08 11.95
CA LYS A 190 -14.84 -22.52 11.64
C LYS A 190 -15.81 -23.01 10.55
N SER A 191 -16.56 -22.09 9.93
CA SER A 191 -17.52 -22.46 8.90
C SER A 191 -16.79 -22.63 7.57
N SER A 192 -17.13 -23.68 6.81
CA SER A 192 -16.47 -23.93 5.52
C SER A 192 -16.60 -22.75 4.55
N HIS A 193 -17.72 -22.02 4.60
CA HIS A 193 -17.92 -20.84 3.74
C HIS A 193 -17.08 -19.63 4.15
N PHE A 194 -16.69 -19.53 5.43
CA PHE A 194 -15.77 -18.49 5.85
C PHE A 194 -14.35 -18.86 5.43
N ILE A 195 -13.94 -20.13 5.56
CA ILE A 195 -12.62 -20.59 5.13
C ILE A 195 -12.42 -20.30 3.63
N GLU A 196 -13.37 -20.66 2.77
CA GLU A 196 -13.28 -20.34 1.32
C GLU A 196 -13.28 -18.84 1.01
N TYR A 197 -13.81 -18.01 1.92
CA TYR A 197 -13.82 -16.55 1.79
C TYR A 197 -12.51 -15.92 2.29
N ASP A 198 -11.91 -16.52 3.31
CA ASP A 198 -10.61 -16.18 3.90
C ASP A 198 -9.49 -16.55 2.92
N ASP A 199 -9.53 -17.77 2.36
CA ASP A 199 -8.61 -18.23 1.31
C ASP A 199 -8.67 -17.29 0.09
N ALA A 200 -9.87 -16.85 -0.32
CA ALA A 200 -10.01 -15.89 -1.42
C ALA A 200 -9.54 -14.47 -1.07
N ALA A 201 -9.48 -14.11 0.22
CA ALA A 201 -8.99 -12.81 0.66
C ALA A 201 -7.46 -12.72 0.55
N GLU A 202 -6.75 -13.82 0.82
CA GLU A 202 -5.29 -13.91 0.72
C GLU A 202 -4.79 -13.51 -0.68
N GLU A 203 -5.52 -13.90 -1.74
CA GLU A 203 -5.18 -13.60 -3.15
C GLU A 203 -5.23 -12.11 -3.52
N PHE A 204 -5.99 -11.28 -2.79
CA PHE A 204 -6.11 -9.84 -3.04
C PHE A 204 -5.53 -8.97 -1.92
N HIS A 205 -4.93 -9.60 -0.90
CA HIS A 205 -4.36 -8.88 0.24
C HIS A 205 -3.08 -8.14 -0.19
N PRO A 206 -2.89 -6.84 0.16
CA PRO A 206 -3.77 -5.99 0.97
C PRO A 206 -4.62 -4.99 0.17
N PHE A 207 -4.67 -5.11 -1.16
CA PHE A 207 -5.26 -4.13 -2.06
C PHE A 207 -6.79 -4.07 -1.99
N ILE A 208 -7.45 -5.21 -1.75
CA ILE A 208 -8.90 -5.28 -1.58
C ILE A 208 -9.22 -5.64 -0.14
N LYS A 209 -10.08 -4.85 0.51
CA LYS A 209 -10.37 -5.01 1.93
C LYS A 209 -11.51 -6.01 2.16
N PHE A 210 -11.22 -7.15 2.77
CA PHE A 210 -12.23 -8.15 3.11
C PHE A 210 -12.70 -7.97 4.55
N PHE A 211 -14.02 -8.04 4.75
CA PHE A 211 -14.65 -7.95 6.05
C PHE A 211 -15.60 -9.13 6.25
N ALA A 212 -15.69 -9.60 7.48
CA ALA A 212 -16.70 -10.58 7.85
C ALA A 212 -17.41 -10.22 9.15
N THR A 213 -18.63 -10.70 9.31
CA THR A 213 -19.31 -10.70 10.60
C THR A 213 -19.86 -12.07 10.93
N PHE A 214 -19.85 -12.41 12.21
CA PHE A 214 -20.56 -13.58 12.74
C PHE A 214 -21.80 -13.18 13.54
N GLU A 215 -22.03 -11.86 13.68
CA GLU A 215 -23.05 -11.30 14.55
C GLU A 215 -24.37 -11.06 13.78
N PRO A 216 -25.47 -11.77 14.11
CA PRO A 216 -26.74 -11.60 13.41
C PRO A 216 -27.31 -10.17 13.47
N LYS A 217 -26.91 -9.40 14.48
CA LYS A 217 -27.30 -7.99 14.62
C LYS A 217 -26.61 -7.09 13.60
N ILE A 218 -25.34 -7.33 13.33
CA ILE A 218 -24.54 -6.59 12.36
C ILE A 218 -25.03 -6.94 10.96
N ALA A 219 -25.13 -8.23 10.65
CA ALA A 219 -25.67 -8.71 9.37
C ALA A 219 -27.05 -8.12 9.05
N LYS A 220 -27.94 -8.01 10.06
CA LYS A 220 -29.26 -7.38 9.88
C LYS A 220 -29.19 -5.90 9.50
N LYS A 221 -28.19 -5.15 9.97
CA LYS A 221 -28.00 -3.73 9.61
C LYS A 221 -27.49 -3.57 8.18
N LEU A 222 -26.65 -4.51 7.74
CA LEU A 222 -26.12 -4.61 6.39
C LEU A 222 -27.13 -5.25 5.41
N ASN A 223 -28.26 -5.78 5.91
CA ASN A 223 -29.25 -6.53 5.13
C ASN A 223 -28.70 -7.84 4.50
N LEU A 224 -27.65 -8.42 5.11
CA LEU A 224 -27.03 -9.66 4.66
C LEU A 224 -27.74 -10.91 5.21
N GLN A 225 -27.81 -11.95 4.37
CA GLN A 225 -28.22 -13.29 4.77
C GLN A 225 -27.03 -14.18 5.11
N MET A 226 -27.27 -15.31 5.79
CA MET A 226 -26.21 -16.27 6.11
C MET A 226 -25.53 -16.79 4.83
N ASN A 227 -24.19 -16.78 4.83
CA ASN A 227 -23.30 -17.12 3.73
C ASN A 227 -23.49 -16.24 2.48
N GLU A 228 -23.90 -14.99 2.69
CA GLU A 228 -24.00 -13.99 1.64
C GLU A 228 -22.80 -13.05 1.73
N VAL A 229 -22.29 -12.65 0.57
CA VAL A 229 -21.17 -11.73 0.43
C VAL A 229 -21.62 -10.58 -0.46
N ASP A 230 -21.47 -9.37 0.05
CA ASP A 230 -21.71 -8.13 -0.68
C ASP A 230 -20.37 -7.53 -1.13
N PHE A 231 -20.27 -7.20 -2.41
CA PHE A 231 -19.16 -6.46 -3.02
C PHE A 231 -19.51 -4.97 -3.09
N TYR A 232 -18.61 -4.12 -2.62
CA TYR A 232 -18.75 -2.67 -2.63
C TYR A 232 -17.69 -2.09 -3.57
N GLU A 233 -18.13 -1.62 -4.73
CA GLU A 233 -17.29 -0.79 -5.61
C GLU A 233 -17.05 0.58 -4.95
N PRO A 234 -15.84 1.16 -5.07
CA PRO A 234 -15.51 2.50 -4.60
C PRO A 234 -16.56 3.54 -4.97
N PHE A 235 -16.85 4.41 -4.02
CA PHE A 235 -17.78 5.54 -4.14
C PHE A 235 -19.24 5.17 -4.51
N MET A 236 -19.59 3.87 -4.54
CA MET A 236 -20.95 3.41 -4.78
C MET A 236 -21.75 3.34 -3.49
N SER A 237 -22.96 3.92 -3.52
CA SER A 237 -23.85 3.97 -2.35
C SER A 237 -24.48 2.63 -1.96
N LYS A 238 -24.42 1.62 -2.84
CA LYS A 238 -25.02 0.31 -2.63
C LYS A 238 -24.07 -0.80 -3.08
N PRO A 239 -24.00 -1.89 -2.31
CA PRO A 239 -23.26 -3.07 -2.75
C PRO A 239 -24.01 -3.84 -3.84
N VAL A 240 -23.27 -4.72 -4.49
CA VAL A 240 -23.78 -5.81 -5.31
C VAL A 240 -23.54 -7.13 -4.58
N THR A 241 -24.61 -7.88 -4.30
CA THR A 241 -24.49 -9.21 -3.71
C THR A 241 -23.95 -10.19 -4.75
N ILE A 242 -22.85 -10.88 -4.43
CA ILE A 242 -22.23 -11.87 -5.33
C ILE A 242 -23.24 -12.99 -5.64
N PRO A 243 -23.50 -13.32 -6.91
CA PRO A 243 -24.47 -14.34 -7.29
C PRO A 243 -23.93 -15.76 -7.03
N GLY A 244 -24.83 -16.74 -6.87
CA GLY A 244 -24.43 -18.16 -6.98
C GLY A 244 -24.17 -18.94 -5.68
N LYS A 245 -24.49 -18.40 -4.50
CA LYS A 245 -24.24 -19.08 -3.21
C LYS A 245 -24.67 -20.56 -3.15
N PRO A 246 -23.90 -21.46 -2.48
CA PRO A 246 -22.67 -21.18 -1.72
C PRO A 246 -21.47 -20.96 -2.63
N TYR A 247 -20.60 -20.02 -2.25
CA TYR A 247 -19.38 -19.68 -2.97
C TYR A 247 -18.25 -20.64 -2.59
N MET A 248 -17.45 -21.02 -3.58
CA MET A 248 -16.08 -21.50 -3.41
C MET A 248 -15.11 -20.32 -3.54
N GLU A 249 -13.87 -20.52 -3.12
CA GLU A 249 -12.77 -19.57 -3.30
C GLU A 249 -12.71 -19.00 -4.74
N GLU A 250 -12.66 -19.89 -5.74
CA GLU A 250 -12.62 -19.54 -7.17
C GLU A 250 -13.82 -18.68 -7.63
N ASP A 251 -15.00 -18.84 -7.02
CA ASP A 251 -16.19 -18.07 -7.39
C ASP A 251 -16.05 -16.59 -6.94
N ILE A 252 -15.40 -16.36 -5.80
CA ILE A 252 -15.17 -15.01 -5.25
C ILE A 252 -14.06 -14.32 -6.04
N ILE A 253 -12.95 -15.02 -6.28
CA ILE A 253 -11.82 -14.53 -7.08
C ILE A 253 -12.30 -14.10 -8.46
N SER A 254 -13.00 -14.99 -9.17
CA SER A 254 -13.51 -14.70 -10.51
C SER A 254 -14.45 -13.49 -10.52
N TYR A 255 -15.27 -13.33 -9.48
CA TYR A 255 -16.17 -12.18 -9.40
C TYR A 255 -15.40 -10.88 -9.22
N ILE A 256 -14.37 -10.87 -8.36
CA ILE A 256 -13.54 -9.70 -8.13
C ILE A 256 -12.75 -9.34 -9.38
N GLU A 257 -12.10 -10.31 -10.04
CA GLU A 257 -11.38 -10.08 -11.30
C GLU A 257 -12.28 -9.54 -12.42
N GLU A 258 -13.56 -9.93 -12.46
CA GLU A 258 -14.52 -9.38 -13.43
C GLU A 258 -14.94 -7.92 -13.12
N HIS A 259 -14.68 -7.43 -11.91
CA HIS A 259 -15.11 -6.12 -11.39
C HIS A 259 -13.95 -5.34 -10.74
N ASP A 260 -12.70 -5.66 -11.10
CA ASP A 260 -11.47 -5.14 -10.51
C ASP A 260 -11.15 -3.70 -10.93
N ARG A 261 -11.87 -3.17 -11.93
CA ARG A 261 -11.77 -1.81 -12.41
C ARG A 261 -13.00 -0.97 -12.04
N PRO A 262 -12.93 -0.15 -10.97
CA PRO A 262 -13.99 0.76 -10.59
C PRO A 262 -14.24 1.87 -11.61
N THR A 263 -15.48 2.37 -11.61
CA THR A 263 -15.92 3.52 -12.43
C THR A 263 -15.23 4.82 -12.00
N LEU A 264 -15.02 4.97 -10.70
CA LEU A 264 -14.24 6.05 -10.09
C LEU A 264 -13.24 5.40 -9.14
N ARG A 265 -11.95 5.63 -9.36
CA ARG A 265 -10.87 5.10 -8.54
C ARG A 265 -9.96 6.23 -8.10
N LYS A 266 -9.54 6.21 -6.84
CA LYS A 266 -8.54 7.16 -6.33
C LYS A 266 -7.15 6.68 -6.73
N LEU A 267 -6.29 7.59 -7.18
CA LEU A 267 -4.89 7.29 -7.36
C LEU A 267 -4.21 7.37 -6.00
N GLU A 268 -3.71 6.26 -5.48
CA GLU A 268 -3.05 6.22 -4.18
C GLU A 268 -1.56 5.95 -4.33
N PRO A 269 -0.71 6.48 -3.43
CA PRO A 269 0.74 6.30 -3.54
C PRO A 269 1.18 4.83 -3.60
N HIS A 270 0.51 3.92 -2.89
CA HIS A 270 0.92 2.51 -2.80
C HIS A 270 0.55 1.66 -4.03
N SER A 271 -0.32 2.16 -4.92
CA SER A 271 -0.83 1.45 -6.13
C SER A 271 -0.78 2.33 -7.39
N MET A 272 -0.05 3.46 -7.34
CA MET A 272 -0.12 4.50 -8.37
C MET A 272 0.30 4.03 -9.76
N TYR A 273 1.24 3.10 -9.87
CA TYR A 273 1.72 2.63 -11.17
C TYR A 273 0.73 1.60 -11.75
N GLU A 274 0.24 0.66 -10.94
CA GLU A 274 -0.79 -0.32 -11.34
C GLU A 274 -2.02 0.39 -11.94
N ILE A 275 -2.55 1.38 -11.21
CA ILE A 275 -3.72 2.17 -11.66
C ILE A 275 -3.42 2.95 -12.96
N TRP A 276 -2.19 3.44 -13.10
CA TRP A 276 -1.79 4.24 -14.27
C TRP A 276 -1.47 3.38 -15.50
N GLU A 277 -1.00 2.15 -15.32
CA GLU A 277 -0.76 1.20 -16.42
C GLU A 277 -2.06 0.56 -16.92
N ASP A 278 -3.09 0.52 -16.08
CA ASP A 278 -4.41 -0.02 -16.40
C ASP A 278 -5.28 0.96 -17.24
N ASP A 279 -4.84 1.28 -18.45
CA ASP A 279 -5.50 2.23 -19.36
C ASP A 279 -6.72 1.68 -20.12
N ILE A 280 -7.55 2.59 -20.63
CA ILE A 280 -8.63 2.28 -21.58
C ILE A 280 -8.25 2.84 -22.95
N ASN A 281 -7.81 1.97 -23.85
CA ASN A 281 -7.44 2.31 -25.22
C ASN A 281 -6.31 3.36 -25.34
N GLY A 282 -5.33 3.31 -24.43
CA GLY A 282 -4.19 4.22 -24.33
C GLY A 282 -4.49 5.53 -23.62
N GLN A 283 -5.65 5.65 -22.96
CA GLN A 283 -6.15 6.89 -22.38
C GLN A 283 -6.69 6.71 -20.95
N HIS A 284 -6.57 7.77 -20.15
CA HIS A 284 -7.22 7.90 -18.85
C HIS A 284 -8.12 9.14 -18.82
N ILE A 285 -9.28 9.04 -18.18
CA ILE A 285 -10.00 10.23 -17.71
C ILE A 285 -9.46 10.56 -16.33
N VAL A 286 -8.83 11.72 -16.18
CA VAL A 286 -8.19 12.14 -14.93
C VAL A 286 -8.92 13.35 -14.38
N ALA A 287 -9.27 13.30 -13.10
CA ALA A 287 -9.87 14.39 -12.36
C ALA A 287 -8.98 14.78 -11.17
N PHE A 288 -8.58 16.05 -11.10
CA PHE A 288 -7.85 16.59 -9.96
C PHE A 288 -8.81 17.32 -9.04
N ALA A 289 -8.84 16.96 -7.77
CA ALA A 289 -9.64 17.63 -6.75
C ALA A 289 -9.03 17.40 -5.37
N GLU A 290 -8.75 18.47 -4.63
CA GLU A 290 -8.30 18.40 -3.24
C GLU A 290 -9.53 18.18 -2.34
N GLU A 291 -9.64 17.05 -1.64
CA GLU A 291 -10.79 16.75 -0.77
C GLU A 291 -10.90 17.77 0.38
N SER A 292 -9.75 18.27 0.82
CA SER A 292 -9.59 19.24 1.90
C SER A 292 -10.13 20.65 1.54
N ASP A 293 -10.13 21.01 0.25
CA ASP A 293 -10.60 22.29 -0.24
C ASP A 293 -12.12 22.28 -0.50
N PRO A 294 -12.88 23.34 -0.12
CA PRO A 294 -14.32 23.38 -0.34
C PRO A 294 -14.77 23.20 -1.80
N ASP A 295 -14.04 23.76 -2.77
CA ASP A 295 -14.38 23.65 -4.18
C ASP A 295 -14.01 22.24 -4.70
N GLY A 296 -12.89 21.69 -4.22
CA GLY A 296 -12.49 20.30 -4.48
C GLY A 296 -13.48 19.26 -3.95
N TYR A 297 -13.94 19.41 -2.71
CA TYR A 297 -14.98 18.56 -2.13
C TYR A 297 -16.30 18.62 -2.90
N GLU A 298 -16.78 19.81 -3.26
CA GLU A 298 -18.01 19.96 -4.07
C GLU A 298 -17.85 19.27 -5.44
N PHE A 299 -16.69 19.41 -6.07
CA PHE A 299 -16.41 18.77 -7.34
C PHE A 299 -16.33 17.24 -7.22
N LEU A 300 -15.71 16.71 -6.16
CA LEU A 300 -15.64 15.28 -5.90
C LEU A 300 -17.03 14.67 -5.72
N GLU A 301 -17.92 15.31 -4.98
CA GLU A 301 -19.31 14.82 -4.83
C GLU A 301 -20.04 14.75 -6.19
N ILE A 302 -19.78 15.69 -7.10
CA ILE A 302 -20.29 15.63 -8.48
C ILE A 302 -19.69 14.44 -9.24
N LEU A 303 -18.39 14.16 -9.09
CA LEU A 303 -17.75 12.99 -9.71
C LEU A 303 -18.35 11.70 -9.20
N LYS A 304 -18.58 11.57 -7.89
CA LYS A 304 -19.27 10.41 -7.29
C LYS A 304 -20.67 10.22 -7.89
N GLU A 305 -21.45 11.30 -8.03
CA GLU A 305 -22.77 11.23 -8.68
C GLU A 305 -22.68 10.79 -10.16
N VAL A 306 -21.69 11.29 -10.90
CA VAL A 306 -21.47 10.90 -12.31
C VAL A 306 -21.08 9.42 -12.40
N ALA A 307 -20.19 8.95 -11.53
CA ALA A 307 -19.77 7.55 -11.48
C ALA A 307 -20.95 6.64 -11.16
N GLN A 308 -21.74 6.96 -10.13
CA GLN A 308 -22.94 6.19 -9.76
C GLN A 308 -23.99 6.10 -10.87
N GLN A 309 -24.13 7.15 -11.69
CA GLN A 309 -25.07 7.14 -12.81
C GLN A 309 -24.59 6.30 -14.00
N ASN A 310 -23.29 6.01 -14.08
CA ASN A 310 -22.65 5.35 -15.21
C ASN A 310 -21.87 4.08 -14.83
N THR A 311 -22.06 3.55 -13.63
CA THR A 311 -21.36 2.34 -13.11
C THR A 311 -21.50 1.11 -14.01
N GLU A 312 -22.61 1.01 -14.75
CA GLU A 312 -22.84 -0.09 -15.71
C GLU A 312 -22.10 0.08 -17.04
N ASN A 313 -21.30 1.14 -17.23
CA ASN A 313 -20.55 1.39 -18.46
C ASN A 313 -19.09 0.91 -18.32
N PRO A 314 -18.73 -0.24 -18.90
CA PRO A 314 -17.39 -0.81 -18.76
C PRO A 314 -16.29 0.01 -19.46
N ASP A 315 -16.68 0.92 -20.36
CA ASP A 315 -15.74 1.80 -21.07
C ASP A 315 -15.47 3.11 -20.30
N LEU A 316 -16.01 3.26 -19.08
CA LEU A 316 -15.81 4.43 -18.22
C LEU A 316 -15.05 4.05 -16.96
N SER A 317 -13.85 4.61 -16.82
CA SER A 317 -13.12 4.66 -15.55
C SER A 317 -12.48 6.04 -15.41
N ILE A 318 -12.69 6.67 -14.26
CA ILE A 318 -12.17 7.99 -13.90
C ILE A 318 -11.15 7.81 -12.79
N ILE A 319 -9.93 8.30 -13.00
CA ILE A 319 -8.92 8.39 -11.96
C ILE A 319 -9.09 9.74 -11.26
N TRP A 320 -9.48 9.73 -10.00
CA TRP A 320 -9.41 10.90 -9.13
C TRP A 320 -8.02 10.96 -8.49
N ILE A 321 -7.38 12.12 -8.60
CA ILE A 321 -6.10 12.43 -7.96
C ILE A 321 -6.33 13.58 -6.99
N ASP A 322 -6.07 13.35 -5.71
CA ASP A 322 -5.90 14.44 -4.75
C ASP A 322 -4.47 14.98 -4.87
N PRO A 323 -4.26 16.25 -5.26
CA PRO A 323 -2.92 16.83 -5.36
C PRO A 323 -2.11 16.79 -4.04
N ASP A 324 -2.78 16.75 -2.89
CA ASP A 324 -2.12 16.72 -1.57
C ASP A 324 -1.41 15.39 -1.30
N ASP A 325 -1.86 14.30 -1.93
CA ASP A 325 -1.23 12.98 -1.81
C ASP A 325 0.09 12.90 -2.61
N PHE A 326 0.28 13.79 -3.59
CA PHE A 326 1.46 13.79 -4.48
C PHE A 326 2.11 15.17 -4.62
N PRO A 327 2.58 15.79 -3.52
CA PRO A 327 3.07 17.17 -3.52
C PRO A 327 4.29 17.38 -4.43
N LEU A 328 5.09 16.33 -4.67
CA LEU A 328 6.24 16.38 -5.58
C LEU A 328 5.84 16.37 -7.07
N MET A 329 4.66 15.86 -7.38
CA MET A 329 4.15 15.74 -8.75
C MET A 329 3.35 16.96 -9.19
N VAL A 330 2.79 17.73 -8.26
CA VAL A 330 2.00 18.95 -8.55
C VAL A 330 2.71 19.89 -9.55
N PRO A 331 3.98 20.33 -9.33
CA PRO A 331 4.63 21.24 -10.28
C PRO A 331 4.89 20.61 -11.66
N TYR A 332 5.03 19.28 -11.71
CA TYR A 332 5.18 18.56 -12.96
C TYR A 332 3.85 18.52 -13.73
N TRP A 333 2.74 18.16 -13.08
CA TRP A 333 1.43 18.11 -13.71
C TRP A 333 0.95 19.47 -14.19
N GLU A 334 1.08 20.53 -13.40
CA GLU A 334 0.73 21.90 -13.82
C GLU A 334 1.50 22.31 -15.08
N LYS A 335 2.79 21.99 -15.14
CA LYS A 335 3.64 22.30 -16.29
C LYS A 335 3.31 21.44 -17.51
N THR A 336 3.10 20.14 -17.33
CA THR A 336 2.90 19.16 -18.40
C THR A 336 1.52 19.34 -19.02
N PHE A 337 0.49 19.49 -18.20
CA PHE A 337 -0.90 19.62 -18.67
C PHE A 337 -1.33 21.08 -18.89
N GLY A 338 -0.56 22.07 -18.40
CA GLY A 338 -0.90 23.48 -18.54
C GLY A 338 -2.14 23.88 -17.75
N ILE A 339 -2.34 23.24 -16.60
CA ILE A 339 -3.48 23.42 -15.69
C ILE A 339 -3.02 24.09 -14.38
N ASP A 340 -3.98 24.59 -13.61
CA ASP A 340 -3.77 25.15 -12.27
C ASP A 340 -4.43 24.20 -11.25
N LEU A 341 -3.59 23.50 -10.48
CA LEU A 341 -4.06 22.50 -9.51
C LEU A 341 -4.58 23.13 -8.22
N SER A 342 -4.55 24.46 -8.09
CA SER A 342 -5.26 25.16 -7.01
C SER A 342 -6.78 25.20 -7.22
N SER A 343 -7.30 24.58 -8.28
CA SER A 343 -8.73 24.50 -8.60
C SER A 343 -9.04 23.15 -9.25
N PRO A 344 -10.26 22.61 -9.09
CA PRO A 344 -10.60 21.29 -9.62
C PRO A 344 -10.49 21.23 -11.16
N GLN A 345 -9.96 20.12 -11.67
CA GLN A 345 -9.77 19.88 -13.11
C GLN A 345 -10.33 18.52 -13.50
N ILE A 346 -10.77 18.37 -14.75
CA ILE A 346 -11.01 17.06 -15.37
C ILE A 346 -10.58 17.09 -16.83
N GLY A 347 -9.94 16.02 -17.29
CA GLY A 347 -9.43 15.91 -18.65
C GLY A 347 -9.18 14.47 -19.07
N VAL A 348 -8.73 14.31 -20.31
CA VAL A 348 -8.28 13.04 -20.86
C VAL A 348 -6.77 13.13 -21.05
N VAL A 349 -6.04 12.11 -20.60
CA VAL A 349 -4.59 11.99 -20.70
C VAL A 349 -4.26 10.79 -21.59
N ASP A 350 -3.47 11.02 -22.64
CA ASP A 350 -2.91 9.97 -23.49
C ASP A 350 -1.64 9.40 -22.83
N VAL A 351 -1.60 8.08 -22.60
CA VAL A 351 -0.49 7.41 -21.88
C VAL A 351 0.78 7.35 -22.74
N GLU A 352 0.66 7.30 -24.08
CA GLU A 352 1.80 7.27 -25.00
C GLU A 352 2.60 8.59 -25.01
N ASP A 353 1.94 9.73 -24.80
CA ASP A 353 2.57 11.06 -24.85
C ASP A 353 3.41 11.39 -23.60
N VAL A 354 3.25 10.62 -22.51
CA VAL A 354 4.00 10.79 -21.25
C VAL A 354 5.35 10.06 -21.28
N ARG A 355 5.58 9.16 -22.25
CA ARG A 355 6.82 8.36 -22.37
C ARG A 355 7.97 9.04 -23.16
N THR A 356 7.83 10.32 -23.54
CA THR A 356 8.89 11.12 -24.22
C THR A 356 9.47 12.20 -23.35
#